data_AF-A0A7C9E1C5-F1
#
_entry.id   AF-A0A7C9E1C5-F1
#
_cell.length_a   1.000
_cell.length_b   1.000
_cell.length_c   1.000
_cell.angle_alpha   90.00
_cell.angle_beta   90.00
_cell.angle_gamma   90.00
#
_symmetry.space_group_name_H-M   'P 1'
#
loop_
_entity.id
_entity.type
_entity.pdbx_description
1 polymer ?
#
loop_
_entity_poly.entity_id
_entity_poly.type
_entity_poly.pdbx_seq_one_letter_code
_entity_poly.pdbx_strand_id
1 'polypeptide(L)'
;SYRYEGPEVNTTLAKAEAKTLHEKISDKACGDDDLIRIIATRSKAQLSATLNHYNNEYGNAITKDLKDDPKDDYLKLLRATIKCLTCPEKYFEKLLRLSINKMGTDEGALTRVITTRAEVDLQRIKEEYYRRNSVPLDHAIAKDTHGDYEKMLIELVGHE
;
A
#
# COMPACT_ATOMS: atom_id res chain seq x y z
N SER A 1 9.21 13.03 1.45
CA SER A 1 10.64 12.66 1.22
C SER A 1 11.09 13.28 -0.09
N TYR A 2 12.27 13.90 -0.14
CA TYR A 2 12.85 14.43 -1.38
C TYR A 2 13.48 13.30 -2.21
N ARG A 3 12.65 12.33 -2.63
CA ARG A 3 13.09 11.22 -3.49
C ARG A 3 13.19 11.71 -4.92
N TYR A 4 14.10 11.12 -5.67
CA TYR A 4 14.09 11.29 -7.11
C TYR A 4 12.80 10.70 -7.71
N GLU A 5 12.13 11.45 -8.58
CA GLU A 5 10.84 11.08 -9.18
C GLU A 5 10.94 10.68 -10.66
N GLY A 6 12.14 10.71 -11.23
CA GLY A 6 12.38 10.31 -12.62
C GLY A 6 12.14 8.81 -12.85
N PRO A 7 11.85 8.43 -14.11
CA PRO A 7 11.58 7.03 -14.50
C PRO A 7 12.85 6.16 -14.60
N GLU A 8 14.04 6.73 -14.46
CA GLU A 8 15.32 6.08 -14.68
C GLU A 8 15.54 4.95 -13.66
N VAL A 9 15.97 3.80 -14.20
CA VAL A 9 16.21 2.58 -13.44
C VAL A 9 17.60 2.04 -13.77
N ASN A 10 18.36 1.73 -12.72
CA ASN A 10 19.59 0.95 -12.84
C ASN A 10 19.27 -0.52 -12.56
N THR A 11 19.17 -1.31 -13.63
CA THR A 11 18.81 -2.74 -13.58
C THR A 11 19.86 -3.59 -12.85
N THR A 12 21.15 -3.28 -13.01
CA THR A 12 22.22 -4.00 -12.31
C THR A 12 22.12 -3.78 -10.80
N LEU A 13 21.87 -2.54 -10.38
CA LEU A 13 21.63 -2.20 -8.98
C LEU A 13 20.35 -2.86 -8.47
N ALA A 14 19.26 -2.86 -9.25
CA ALA A 14 18.00 -3.46 -8.86
C ALA A 14 18.13 -4.97 -8.56
N LYS A 15 18.91 -5.70 -9.37
CA LYS A 15 19.23 -7.12 -9.12
C LYS A 15 20.06 -7.31 -7.85
N ALA A 16 21.09 -6.48 -7.65
CA ALA A 16 21.94 -6.57 -6.47
C ALA A 16 21.13 -6.28 -5.19
N GLU A 17 20.32 -5.21 -5.20
CA GLU A 17 19.48 -4.85 -4.06
C GLU A 17 18.36 -5.86 -3.79
N ALA A 18 17.82 -6.53 -4.82
CA ALA A 18 16.86 -7.61 -4.63
C ALA A 18 17.46 -8.76 -3.81
N LYS A 19 18.72 -9.12 -4.10
CA LYS A 19 19.47 -10.13 -3.34
C LYS A 19 19.72 -9.68 -1.91
N THR A 20 20.18 -8.44 -1.72
CA THR A 20 20.37 -7.87 -0.38
C THR A 20 19.07 -7.90 0.43
N LEU A 21 17.94 -7.49 -0.16
CA LEU A 21 16.65 -7.56 0.54
C LEU A 21 16.29 -9.00 0.95
N HIS A 22 16.51 -9.97 0.06
CA HIS A 22 16.21 -11.38 0.36
C HIS A 22 17.11 -11.94 1.46
N GLU A 23 18.41 -11.69 1.41
CA GLU A 23 19.38 -12.08 2.45
C GLU A 23 18.97 -11.50 3.81
N LYS A 24 18.73 -10.18 3.90
CA LYS A 24 18.35 -9.53 5.16
C LYS A 24 17.02 -10.03 5.72
N ILE A 25 16.04 -10.33 4.87
CA ILE A 25 14.76 -10.90 5.31
C ILE A 25 14.94 -12.34 5.79
N SER A 26 15.72 -13.15 5.07
CA SER A 26 15.99 -14.56 5.43
C SER A 26 16.71 -14.67 6.78
N ASP A 27 17.63 -13.75 7.05
CA ASP A 27 18.38 -13.66 8.30
C ASP A 27 17.58 -13.01 9.45
N LYS A 28 16.30 -12.68 9.22
CA LYS A 28 15.43 -11.93 10.14
C LYS A 28 16.01 -10.57 10.57
N ALA A 29 16.93 -10.03 9.77
CA ALA A 29 17.56 -8.72 9.93
C ALA A 29 16.73 -7.62 9.24
N CYS A 30 15.41 -7.59 9.47
CA CYS A 30 14.52 -6.64 8.80
C CYS A 30 14.75 -5.17 9.20
N GLY A 31 15.48 -4.92 10.30
CA GLY A 31 15.89 -3.58 10.74
C GLY A 31 17.27 -3.15 10.24
N ASP A 32 17.89 -3.90 9.33
CA ASP A 32 19.21 -3.61 8.80
C ASP A 32 19.24 -2.33 7.94
N ASP A 33 20.33 -1.58 8.06
CA ASP A 33 20.52 -0.29 7.40
C ASP A 33 20.39 -0.38 5.88
N ASP A 34 20.82 -1.47 5.24
CA ASP A 34 20.69 -1.62 3.80
C ASP A 34 19.23 -1.79 3.36
N LEU A 35 18.46 -2.59 4.10
CA LEU A 35 17.03 -2.77 3.83
C LEU A 35 16.28 -1.44 4.03
N ILE A 36 16.54 -0.75 5.14
CA ILE A 36 15.96 0.56 5.42
C ILE A 36 16.37 1.55 4.33
N ARG A 37 17.65 1.62 3.95
CA ARG A 37 18.16 2.49 2.91
C ARG A 37 17.46 2.25 1.58
N ILE A 38 17.35 0.99 1.14
CA ILE A 38 16.71 0.64 -0.14
C ILE A 38 15.26 1.14 -0.15
N ILE A 39 14.50 0.86 0.90
CA ILE A 39 13.07 1.23 0.97
C ILE A 39 12.89 2.73 1.18
N ALA A 40 13.71 3.38 2.02
CA ALA A 40 13.55 4.77 2.45
C ALA A 40 14.13 5.80 1.46
N THR A 41 15.12 5.42 0.63
CA THR A 41 15.88 6.40 -0.17
C THR A 41 15.72 6.26 -1.68
N ARG A 42 15.44 5.06 -2.21
CA ARG A 42 15.34 4.84 -3.67
C ARG A 42 14.15 5.57 -4.30
N SER A 43 14.25 5.92 -5.58
CA SER A 43 13.10 6.40 -6.35
C SER A 43 12.01 5.32 -6.39
N LYS A 44 10.75 5.72 -6.59
CA LYS A 44 9.65 4.75 -6.72
C LYS A 44 9.85 3.82 -7.92
N ALA A 45 10.37 4.35 -9.04
CA ALA A 45 10.71 3.56 -10.22
C ALA A 45 11.79 2.52 -9.93
N GLN A 46 12.90 2.93 -9.31
CA GLN A 46 14.00 2.02 -8.92
C GLN A 46 13.52 0.96 -7.93
N LEU A 47 12.79 1.36 -6.88
CA LEU A 47 12.28 0.42 -5.89
C LEU A 47 11.34 -0.61 -6.53
N SER A 48 10.45 -0.18 -7.43
CA SER A 48 9.56 -1.09 -8.15
C SER A 48 10.36 -2.09 -9.00
N ALA A 49 11.43 -1.65 -9.67
CA ALA A 49 12.32 -2.54 -10.41
C ALA A 49 13.04 -3.54 -9.50
N THR A 50 13.55 -3.10 -8.35
CA THR A 50 14.17 -3.98 -7.34
C THR A 50 13.18 -5.05 -6.86
N LEU A 51 11.93 -4.66 -6.54
CA LEU A 51 10.92 -5.62 -6.08
C LEU A 51 10.41 -6.56 -7.19
N ASN A 52 10.42 -6.11 -8.44
CA ASN A 52 10.13 -6.97 -9.58
C ASN A 52 11.23 -8.03 -9.76
N HIS A 53 12.51 -7.63 -9.63
CA HIS A 53 13.62 -8.59 -9.64
C HIS A 53 13.53 -9.58 -8.48
N TYR A 54 13.20 -9.11 -7.27
CA TYR A 54 12.95 -9.97 -6.12
C TYR A 54 11.88 -11.03 -6.45
N ASN A 55 10.72 -10.61 -6.96
CA ASN A 55 9.64 -11.55 -7.28
C ASN A 55 10.03 -12.54 -8.40
N ASN A 56 10.80 -12.10 -9.39
CA ASN A 56 11.24 -12.97 -10.48
C ASN A 56 12.29 -13.99 -10.02
N GLU A 57 13.18 -13.62 -9.10
CA GLU A 57 14.27 -14.47 -8.63
C GLU A 57 13.81 -15.47 -7.55
N TYR A 58 12.89 -15.05 -6.67
CA TYR A 58 12.45 -15.86 -5.52
C TYR A 58 11.04 -16.44 -5.67
N GLY A 59 10.32 -16.09 -6.75
CA GLY A 59 9.01 -16.67 -7.08
C GLY A 59 7.83 -16.11 -6.29
N ASN A 60 8.07 -15.15 -5.39
CA ASN A 60 7.02 -14.49 -4.64
C ASN A 60 7.36 -13.05 -4.26
N ALA A 61 6.31 -12.24 -4.07
CA ALA A 61 6.47 -10.85 -3.69
C ALA A 61 7.03 -10.73 -2.27
N ILE A 62 7.99 -9.83 -2.05
CA ILE A 62 8.62 -9.51 -0.74
C ILE A 62 7.64 -9.39 0.43
N THR A 63 6.42 -8.88 0.18
CA THR A 63 5.39 -8.74 1.21
C THR A 63 4.83 -10.07 1.74
N LYS A 64 5.13 -11.20 1.08
CA LYS A 64 4.82 -12.55 1.56
C LYS A 64 5.90 -13.04 2.53
N ASP A 65 7.18 -12.81 2.22
CA ASP A 65 8.30 -13.20 3.09
C ASP A 65 8.36 -12.36 4.36
N LEU A 66 7.82 -11.15 4.32
CA LEU A 66 7.69 -10.30 5.50
C LEU A 66 6.52 -10.70 6.42
N LYS A 67 5.87 -11.87 6.28
CA LYS A 67 4.67 -12.25 7.08
C LYS A 67 4.92 -13.28 8.17
N ASP A 68 6.17 -13.65 8.42
CA ASP A 68 6.53 -14.71 9.36
C ASP A 68 5.95 -14.51 10.76
N ASP A 69 5.92 -13.27 11.25
CA ASP A 69 5.22 -12.91 12.48
C ASP A 69 4.04 -11.96 12.18
N PRO A 70 2.78 -12.45 12.27
CA PRO A 70 1.59 -11.63 12.10
C PRO A 70 1.39 -10.57 13.20
N LYS A 71 2.00 -10.74 14.38
CA LYS A 71 1.88 -9.82 15.51
C LYS A 71 2.93 -8.71 15.48
N ASP A 72 4.05 -8.93 14.80
CA ASP A 72 5.12 -7.96 14.64
C ASP A 72 4.63 -6.69 13.90
N ASP A 73 4.60 -5.57 14.63
CA ASP A 73 4.18 -4.27 14.12
C ASP A 73 5.20 -3.64 13.19
N TYR A 74 6.50 -3.94 13.36
CA TYR A 74 7.55 -3.48 12.46
C TYR A 74 7.38 -4.13 11.08
N LEU A 75 7.13 -5.45 11.03
CA LEU A 75 6.85 -6.13 9.75
C LEU A 75 5.54 -5.65 9.12
N LYS A 76 4.50 -5.35 9.92
CA LYS A 76 3.28 -4.70 9.41
C LYS A 76 3.59 -3.35 8.77
N LEU A 77 4.37 -2.50 9.45
CA LEU A 77 4.77 -1.20 8.96
C LEU A 77 5.60 -1.31 7.68
N LEU A 78 6.55 -2.24 7.63
CA LEU A 78 7.39 -2.45 6.45
C LEU A 78 6.57 -2.86 5.22
N ARG A 79 5.64 -3.82 5.39
CA ARG A 79 4.70 -4.22 4.32
C ARG A 79 3.81 -3.05 3.90
N ALA A 80 3.35 -2.23 4.84
CA ALA A 80 2.57 -1.04 4.53
C ALA A 80 3.39 -0.03 3.72
N THR A 81 4.61 0.27 4.14
CA THR A 81 5.54 1.19 3.45
C THR A 81 5.80 0.74 2.01
N ILE A 82 6.10 -0.55 1.79
CA ILE A 82 6.32 -1.11 0.45
C ILE A 82 5.09 -0.90 -0.44
N LYS A 83 3.89 -1.17 0.09
CA LYS A 83 2.64 -0.95 -0.65
C LYS A 83 2.41 0.52 -0.97
N CYS A 84 2.57 1.42 0.00
CA CYS A 84 2.43 2.86 -0.23
C CYS A 84 3.37 3.38 -1.32
N LEU A 85 4.58 2.81 -1.44
CA LEU A 85 5.57 3.25 -2.41
C LEU A 85 5.34 2.69 -3.83
N THR A 86 4.73 1.51 -3.95
CA THR A 86 4.66 0.77 -5.23
C THR A 86 3.25 0.51 -5.76
N CYS A 87 2.28 0.36 -4.88
CA CYS A 87 0.87 0.11 -5.20
C CYS A 87 -0.04 0.81 -4.18
N PRO A 88 -0.02 2.16 -4.12
CA PRO A 88 -0.76 2.94 -3.13
C PRO A 88 -2.26 2.64 -3.15
N GLU A 89 -2.84 2.38 -4.32
CA GLU A 89 -4.25 2.02 -4.46
C GLU A 89 -4.61 0.75 -3.67
N LYS A 90 -3.73 -0.26 -3.65
CA LYS A 90 -3.93 -1.49 -2.87
C LYS A 90 -3.75 -1.29 -1.37
N TYR A 91 -2.96 -0.28 -0.97
CA TYR A 91 -2.85 0.10 0.43
C TYR A 91 -4.15 0.76 0.90
N PHE A 92 -4.63 1.77 0.17
CA PHE A 92 -5.85 2.51 0.51
C PHE A 92 -7.10 1.65 0.40
N GLU A 93 -7.23 0.77 -0.62
CA GLU A 93 -8.31 -0.23 -0.68
C GLU A 93 -8.39 -1.04 0.60
N LYS A 94 -7.26 -1.60 1.03
CA LYS A 94 -7.24 -2.45 2.21
C LYS A 94 -7.60 -1.64 3.45
N LEU A 95 -7.15 -0.39 3.55
CA LEU A 95 -7.48 0.48 4.67
C LEU A 95 -8.98 0.79 4.71
N LEU A 96 -9.59 1.13 3.58
CA LEU A 96 -11.05 1.35 3.44
C LEU A 96 -11.84 0.08 3.77
N ARG A 97 -11.42 -1.06 3.25
CA ARG A 97 -12.07 -2.33 3.53
C ARG A 97 -12.04 -2.65 5.02
N LEU A 98 -10.90 -2.42 5.68
CA LEU A 98 -10.76 -2.65 7.11
C LEU A 98 -11.46 -1.58 7.95
N SER A 99 -11.73 -0.39 7.41
CA SER A 99 -12.52 0.63 8.13
C SER A 99 -14.02 0.38 8.03
N ILE A 100 -14.50 -0.18 6.91
CA ILE A 100 -15.93 -0.46 6.68
C ILE A 100 -16.34 -1.84 7.19
N ASN A 101 -15.53 -2.89 7.01
CA ASN A 101 -15.95 -4.26 7.34
C ASN A 101 -15.62 -4.70 8.79
N LYS A 102 -15.76 -3.81 9.77
CA LYS A 102 -15.61 -4.13 11.20
C LYS A 102 -16.99 -4.16 11.87
N MET A 103 -17.07 -4.65 13.13
CA MET A 103 -18.24 -4.37 13.96
C MET A 103 -18.23 -2.86 14.28
N GLY A 104 -18.92 -2.09 13.46
CA GLY A 104 -18.85 -0.63 13.40
C GLY A 104 -17.82 -0.13 12.38
N THR A 105 -17.86 1.16 12.08
CA THR A 105 -16.96 1.83 11.14
C THR A 105 -15.75 2.42 11.88
N ASP A 106 -14.57 2.39 11.29
CA ASP A 106 -13.44 3.24 11.72
C ASP A 106 -13.53 4.58 10.98
N GLU A 107 -14.33 5.51 11.50
CA GLU A 107 -14.64 6.77 10.82
C GLU A 107 -13.39 7.63 10.59
N GLY A 108 -12.41 7.56 11.50
CA GLY A 108 -11.15 8.28 11.37
C GLY A 108 -10.31 7.79 10.18
N ALA A 109 -10.19 6.47 10.01
CA ALA A 109 -9.51 5.90 8.85
C ALA A 109 -10.28 6.17 7.55
N LEU A 110 -11.60 6.01 7.56
CA LEU A 110 -12.46 6.26 6.41
C LEU A 110 -12.37 7.72 5.95
N THR A 111 -12.64 8.66 6.86
CA THR A 111 -12.56 10.11 6.60
C THR A 111 -11.20 10.49 6.05
N ARG A 112 -10.11 10.03 6.67
CA ARG A 112 -8.75 10.35 6.25
C ARG A 112 -8.47 9.89 4.82
N VAL A 113 -8.90 8.69 4.43
CA VAL A 113 -8.66 8.21 3.07
C VAL A 113 -9.51 9.00 2.07
N ILE A 114 -10.81 9.15 2.30
CA ILE A 114 -11.68 9.85 1.35
C ILE A 114 -11.21 11.30 1.15
N THR A 115 -11.02 12.05 2.23
CA THR A 115 -10.64 13.47 2.16
C THR A 115 -9.25 13.71 1.55
N THR A 116 -8.25 12.86 1.84
CA THR A 116 -6.87 13.09 1.35
C THR A 116 -6.63 12.55 -0.06
N ARG A 117 -7.50 11.67 -0.56
CA ARG A 117 -7.31 11.01 -1.86
C ARG A 117 -8.30 11.47 -2.93
N ALA A 118 -9.41 12.13 -2.55
CA ALA A 118 -10.46 12.60 -3.46
C ALA A 118 -9.90 13.28 -4.72
N GLU A 119 -8.95 14.21 -4.53
CA GLU A 119 -8.38 15.01 -5.62
C GLU A 119 -7.06 14.43 -6.19
N VAL A 120 -6.67 13.22 -5.79
CA VAL A 120 -5.37 12.63 -6.14
C VAL A 120 -5.53 11.36 -6.96
N ASP A 121 -6.12 10.32 -6.38
CA ASP A 121 -6.21 8.99 -7.00
C ASP A 121 -7.40 8.16 -6.49
N LEU A 122 -8.41 8.81 -5.91
CA LEU A 122 -9.58 8.10 -5.37
C LEU A 122 -10.29 7.25 -6.42
N GLN A 123 -10.33 7.67 -7.69
CA GLN A 123 -10.92 6.85 -8.75
C GLN A 123 -10.21 5.49 -8.92
N ARG A 124 -8.87 5.47 -8.90
CA ARG A 124 -8.09 4.23 -8.95
C ARG A 124 -8.31 3.37 -7.70
N ILE A 125 -8.50 4.02 -6.55
CA ILE A 125 -8.83 3.33 -5.29
C ILE A 125 -10.23 2.72 -5.36
N LYS A 126 -11.23 3.40 -5.95
CA LYS A 126 -12.59 2.88 -6.18
C LYS A 126 -12.56 1.64 -7.06
N GLU A 127 -11.83 1.69 -8.17
CA GLU A 127 -11.64 0.55 -9.07
C GLU A 127 -11.01 -0.65 -8.36
N GLU A 128 -9.93 -0.41 -7.59
CA GLU A 128 -9.27 -1.46 -6.82
C GLU A 128 -10.17 -2.02 -5.71
N TYR A 129 -10.97 -1.17 -5.06
CA TYR A 129 -11.95 -1.57 -4.06
C TYR A 129 -13.02 -2.47 -4.66
N TYR A 130 -13.61 -2.09 -5.80
CA TYR A 130 -14.58 -2.91 -6.50
C TYR A 130 -13.98 -4.25 -6.94
N ARG A 131 -12.79 -4.23 -7.55
CA ARG A 131 -12.07 -5.43 -7.99
C ARG A 131 -11.81 -6.42 -6.84
N ARG A 132 -11.60 -5.92 -5.62
CA ARG A 132 -11.26 -6.75 -4.46
C ARG A 132 -12.47 -7.19 -3.64
N ASN A 133 -13.56 -6.43 -3.64
CA ASN A 133 -14.71 -6.60 -2.75
C ASN A 133 -16.03 -6.91 -3.47
N SER A 134 -16.07 -6.75 -4.80
CA SER A 134 -17.26 -6.91 -5.64
C SER A 134 -18.44 -6.02 -5.23
N VAL A 135 -18.17 -4.91 -4.54
CA VAL A 135 -19.14 -3.90 -4.10
C VAL A 135 -18.54 -2.52 -4.40
N PRO A 136 -19.29 -1.61 -5.06
CA PRO A 136 -18.86 -0.22 -5.24
C PRO A 136 -18.55 0.47 -3.90
N LEU A 137 -17.54 1.35 -3.88
CA LEU A 137 -17.08 1.97 -2.64
C LEU A 137 -18.15 2.88 -2.01
N ASP A 138 -18.84 3.66 -2.82
CA ASP A 138 -19.98 4.50 -2.45
C ASP A 138 -21.11 3.67 -1.81
N HIS A 139 -21.49 2.54 -2.42
CA HIS A 139 -22.47 1.63 -1.83
C HIS A 139 -22.01 1.05 -0.49
N ALA A 140 -20.72 0.72 -0.35
CA ALA A 140 -20.18 0.23 0.90
C ALA A 140 -20.20 1.30 2.01
N ILE A 141 -19.95 2.56 1.67
CA ILE A 141 -20.01 3.70 2.61
C ILE A 141 -21.46 4.00 3.02
N ALA A 142 -22.38 4.08 2.06
CA ALA A 142 -23.80 4.37 2.32
C ALA A 142 -24.46 3.30 3.19
N LYS A 143 -23.98 2.06 3.14
CA LYS A 143 -24.48 0.97 3.98
C LYS A 143 -24.05 1.08 5.45
N ASP A 144 -22.86 1.62 5.69
CA ASP A 144 -22.20 1.56 7.00
C ASP A 144 -22.19 2.92 7.73
N THR A 145 -22.48 4.01 7.02
CA THR A 145 -22.53 5.38 7.55
C THR A 145 -23.92 5.98 7.38
N HIS A 146 -24.23 7.04 8.13
CA HIS A 146 -25.56 7.66 8.12
C HIS A 146 -25.49 9.20 8.23
N GLY A 147 -26.55 9.88 7.82
CA GLY A 147 -26.75 11.31 8.06
C GLY A 147 -25.86 12.20 7.21
N ASP A 148 -25.50 13.38 7.72
CA ASP A 148 -24.72 14.35 6.94
C ASP A 148 -23.26 13.92 6.75
N TYR A 149 -22.75 13.06 7.63
CA TYR A 149 -21.44 12.44 7.46
C TYR A 149 -21.40 11.55 6.22
N GLU A 150 -22.39 10.67 6.05
CA GLU A 150 -22.54 9.83 4.85
C GLU A 150 -22.62 10.70 3.59
N LYS A 151 -23.53 11.68 3.56
CA LYS A 151 -23.73 12.56 2.40
C LYS A 151 -22.42 13.23 1.96
N MET A 152 -21.66 13.75 2.92
CA MET A 152 -20.37 14.39 2.64
C MET A 152 -19.35 13.41 2.06
N LEU A 153 -19.26 12.18 2.61
CA LEU A 153 -18.36 11.17 2.09
C LEU A 153 -18.72 10.74 0.66
N ILE A 154 -20.01 10.56 0.39
CA ILE A 154 -20.50 10.17 -0.93
C ILE A 154 -20.21 11.28 -1.96
N GLU A 155 -20.43 12.54 -1.60
CA GLU A 155 -20.09 13.69 -2.46
C GLU A 155 -18.58 13.70 -2.80
N LEU A 156 -17.71 13.48 -1.80
CA LEU A 156 -16.25 13.42 -2.01
C LEU A 156 -15.81 12.19 -2.82
N VAL A 157 -16.52 11.07 -2.73
CA VAL A 157 -16.27 9.87 -3.55
C VAL A 157 -16.66 10.12 -5.01
N GLY A 158 -17.54 11.09 -5.25
CA GLY A 158 -18.05 11.46 -6.55
C GLY A 158 -19.09 10.46 -7.05
N HIS A 159 -20.19 11.00 -7.57
CA HIS A 159 -21.17 10.25 -8.35
C HIS A 159 -20.60 10.00 -9.76
N GLU A 160 -20.77 8.78 -10.28
CA GLU A 160 -20.57 8.52 -11.72
C GLU A 160 -21.65 9.20 -12.57
#